data_AF-A0A433Y543-F1
#
_entry.id   AF-A0A433Y543-F1
#
_cell.length_a   1.000
_cell.length_b   1.000
_cell.length_c   1.000
_cell.angle_alpha   90.00
_cell.angle_beta   90.00
_cell.angle_gamma   90.00
#
_symmetry.space_group_name_H-M   'P 1'
#
loop_
_entity.id
_entity.type
_entity.pdbx_description
1 polymer ?
#
loop_
_entity_poly.entity_id
_entity_poly.type
_entity_poly.pdbx_seq_one_letter_code
_entity_poly.pdbx_strand_id
1 'polypeptide(L)'
;MLLKNITDLWLLATQRAYAEAGCAINFKEMAALSKAAGPDSSLIDPNDHLFGPPGDMPARIAEYCRDTGQPVPELNGAVIRVILDSLADSYRVAVS
;
A
#
# COMPACT_ATOMS: atom_id res chain seq x y z
N MET A 1 -11.82 -13.81 1.93
CA MET A 1 -11.48 -14.02 0.50
C MET A 1 -11.40 -12.72 -0.29
N LEU A 2 -12.29 -11.74 -0.08
CA LEU A 2 -12.30 -10.47 -0.85
C LEU A 2 -11.04 -9.60 -0.63
N LEU A 3 -10.61 -9.44 0.63
CA LEU A 3 -9.48 -8.58 1.00
C LEU A 3 -8.15 -9.03 0.36
N LYS A 4 -7.90 -10.34 0.27
CA LYS A 4 -6.67 -10.88 -0.36
C LYS A 4 -6.58 -10.50 -1.84
N ASN A 5 -7.72 -10.52 -2.54
CA ASN A 5 -7.77 -10.15 -3.96
C ASN A 5 -7.50 -8.65 -4.17
N ILE A 6 -7.95 -7.80 -3.23
CA ILE A 6 -7.68 -6.36 -3.24
C ILE A 6 -6.21 -6.09 -2.93
N THR A 7 -5.63 -6.81 -1.96
CA THR A 7 -4.20 -6.76 -1.64
C THR A 7 -3.32 -7.07 -2.85
N ASP A 8 -3.58 -8.21 -3.49
CA ASP A 8 -2.79 -8.67 -4.64
C ASP A 8 -2.87 -7.67 -5.80
N LEU A 9 -4.05 -7.05 -5.99
CA LEU A 9 -4.25 -6.01 -6.99
C LEU A 9 -3.43 -4.75 -6.70
N TRP A 10 -3.45 -4.24 -5.47
CA TRP A 10 -2.71 -3.03 -5.11
C TRP A 10 -1.20 -3.23 -5.11
N LEU A 11 -0.72 -4.40 -4.67
CA LEU A 11 0.70 -4.73 -4.75
C LEU A 11 1.15 -4.84 -6.22
N LEU A 12 0.32 -5.43 -7.09
CA LEU A 12 0.60 -5.48 -8.53
C LEU A 12 0.59 -4.08 -9.16
N ALA A 13 -0.37 -3.23 -8.82
CA ALA A 13 -0.43 -1.86 -9.31
C ALA A 13 0.77 -1.03 -8.83
N THR A 14 1.17 -1.19 -7.57
CA THR A 14 2.38 -0.57 -7.00
C THR A 14 3.64 -1.05 -7.70
N GLN A 15 3.77 -2.35 -7.95
CA GLN A 15 4.88 -2.92 -8.70
C GLN A 15 4.98 -2.33 -10.11
N ARG A 16 3.84 -2.19 -10.80
CA ARG A 16 3.78 -1.60 -12.14
C ARG A 16 4.19 -0.14 -12.13
N ALA A 17 3.67 0.66 -11.18
CA ALA A 17 4.04 2.06 -11.02
C ALA A 17 5.56 2.22 -10.82
N TYR A 18 6.17 1.37 -9.99
CA TYR A 18 7.62 1.40 -9.82
C TYR A 18 8.39 0.96 -11.06
N ALA A 19 7.91 -0.06 -11.78
CA ALA A 19 8.53 -0.47 -13.05
C ALA A 19 8.48 0.65 -14.10
N GLU A 20 7.35 1.37 -14.20
CA GLU A 20 7.18 2.54 -15.08
C GLU A 20 8.10 3.70 -14.67
N ALA A 21 8.36 3.87 -13.38
CA ALA A 21 9.33 4.83 -12.84
C ALA A 21 10.79 4.39 -12.97
N GLY A 22 11.08 3.26 -13.64
CA GLY A 22 12.44 2.73 -13.80
C GLY A 22 13.01 1.99 -12.60
N CYS A 23 12.18 1.73 -11.58
CA CYS A 23 12.52 0.98 -10.36
C CYS A 23 11.78 -0.38 -10.36
N ALA A 24 12.11 -1.24 -11.32
CA ALA A 24 11.48 -2.56 -11.39
C ALA A 24 11.91 -3.42 -10.19
N ILE A 25 10.96 -3.68 -9.28
CA ILE A 25 11.16 -4.54 -8.11
C ILE A 25 10.19 -5.72 -8.15
N ASN A 26 10.63 -6.89 -7.72
CA ASN A 26 9.79 -8.10 -7.62
C ASN A 26 9.10 -8.20 -6.24
N PHE A 27 8.11 -9.09 -6.12
CA PHE A 27 7.38 -9.28 -4.87
C PHE A 27 8.27 -9.66 -3.67
N LYS A 28 9.36 -10.40 -3.90
CA LYS A 28 10.31 -10.77 -2.83
C LYS A 28 11.07 -9.54 -2.33
N GLU A 29 11.47 -8.64 -3.22
CA GLU A 29 12.10 -7.37 -2.88
C GLU A 29 11.11 -6.44 -2.18
N MET A 30 9.87 -6.36 -2.66
CA MET A 30 8.81 -5.59 -2.00
C MET A 30 8.60 -6.03 -0.55
N ALA A 31 8.54 -7.33 -0.30
CA ALA A 31 8.44 -7.88 1.06
C ALA A 31 9.66 -7.54 1.92
N ALA A 32 10.87 -7.59 1.35
CA ALA A 32 12.09 -7.21 2.06
C ALA A 32 12.12 -5.72 2.42
N LEU A 33 11.75 -4.84 1.47
CA LEU A 33 11.67 -3.40 1.67
C LEU A 33 10.64 -3.03 2.74
N SER A 34 9.47 -3.67 2.70
CA SER A 34 8.43 -3.47 3.72
C SER A 34 8.90 -3.85 5.13
N LYS A 35 9.62 -4.97 5.24
CA LYS A 35 10.20 -5.40 6.52
C LYS A 35 11.26 -4.43 7.04
N ALA A 36 12.04 -3.83 6.13
CA ALA A 36 13.10 -2.88 6.47
C ALA A 36 12.57 -1.48 6.84
N ALA A 37 11.38 -1.10 6.37
CA ALA A 37 10.80 0.22 6.59
C ALA A 37 10.46 0.54 8.06
N GLY A 38 10.46 -0.46 8.95
CA GLY A 38 10.06 -0.27 10.36
C GLY A 38 8.54 -0.10 10.50
N PRO A 39 8.02 0.06 11.72
CA PRO A 39 6.59 0.35 11.93
C PRO A 39 6.24 1.70 11.29
N ASP A 40 5.24 1.70 10.42
CA ASP A 40 4.66 2.91 9.84
C ASP A 40 3.39 3.26 10.60
N SER A 41 3.10 4.54 10.79
CA SER A 41 1.89 5.00 11.49
C SER A 41 0.74 5.32 10.53
N SER A 42 0.95 5.19 9.23
CA SER A 42 -0.06 5.49 8.22
C SER A 42 -0.87 4.26 7.84
N LEU A 43 -2.19 4.43 7.78
CA LEU A 43 -3.17 3.43 7.36
C LEU A 43 -4.11 4.02 6.30
N ILE A 44 -4.49 3.20 5.34
CA ILE A 44 -5.45 3.54 4.29
C ILE A 44 -6.75 2.77 4.51
N ASP A 45 -7.91 3.39 4.29
CA ASP A 45 -9.19 2.68 4.24
C ASP A 45 -9.35 2.01 2.87
N PRO A 46 -9.45 0.67 2.78
CA PRO A 46 -9.66 -0.01 1.51
C PRO A 46 -10.94 0.33 0.76
N ASN A 47 -11.91 0.92 1.45
CA ASN A 47 -13.19 1.32 0.87
C ASN A 47 -13.19 2.78 0.37
N ASP A 48 -12.10 3.51 0.59
CA ASP A 48 -11.98 4.88 0.11
C ASP A 48 -11.97 4.94 -1.42
N HIS A 49 -12.64 5.95 -1.97
CA HIS A 49 -12.84 6.09 -3.41
C HIS A 49 -11.53 6.23 -4.21
N LEU A 50 -10.43 6.64 -3.56
CA LEU A 50 -9.11 6.81 -4.18
C LEU A 50 -8.54 5.46 -4.61
N PHE A 51 -8.89 4.37 -3.93
CA PHE A 51 -8.29 3.05 -4.16
C PHE A 51 -9.12 2.12 -5.04
N GLY A 52 -10.28 2.59 -5.54
CA GLY A 52 -11.14 1.85 -6.45
C GLY A 52 -10.62 1.79 -7.91
N PRO A 53 -10.20 2.92 -8.53
CA PRO A 53 -9.74 2.92 -9.90
C PRO A 53 -8.37 2.23 -10.06
N PRO A 54 -8.01 1.69 -11.25
CA PRO A 54 -6.63 1.28 -11.53
C PRO A 54 -5.71 2.51 -11.68
N GLY A 55 -4.40 2.36 -11.45
CA GLY A 55 -3.42 3.43 -11.64
C GLY A 55 -2.27 3.42 -10.64
N ASP A 56 -1.67 4.60 -10.46
CA ASP A 56 -0.54 4.83 -9.56
C ASP A 56 -0.98 4.75 -8.09
N MET A 57 -0.83 3.57 -7.50
CA MET A 57 -1.14 3.31 -6.09
C MET A 57 -0.23 4.08 -5.12
N PRO A 58 1.11 4.14 -5.30
CA PRO A 58 1.98 4.97 -4.47
C PRO A 58 1.53 6.43 -4.38
N ALA A 59 1.19 7.05 -5.52
CA ALA A 59 0.75 8.45 -5.54
C ALA A 59 -0.54 8.65 -4.74
N ARG A 60 -1.50 7.72 -4.85
CA ARG A 60 -2.78 7.77 -4.11
C ARG A 60 -2.61 7.53 -2.63
N ILE A 61 -1.71 6.63 -2.23
CA ILE A 61 -1.39 6.43 -0.82
C ILE A 61 -0.82 7.72 -0.24
N ALA A 62 0.07 8.38 -0.98
CA ALA A 62 0.62 9.67 -0.56
C ALA A 62 -0.44 10.77 -0.50
N GLU A 63 -1.36 10.84 -1.46
CA GLU A 63 -2.51 11.75 -1.46
C GLU A 63 -3.42 11.52 -0.25
N TYR A 64 -3.85 10.28 -0.04
CA TYR A 64 -4.68 9.90 1.11
C TYR A 64 -4.02 10.28 2.44
N CYS A 65 -2.72 10.01 2.58
CA CYS A 65 -1.99 10.38 3.81
C CYS A 65 -1.97 11.90 4.02
N ARG A 66 -1.74 12.70 2.96
CA ARG A 66 -1.77 14.17 3.07
C ARG A 66 -3.16 14.67 3.47
N ASP A 67 -4.20 14.16 2.83
CA ASP A 67 -5.58 14.63 3.04
C ASP A 67 -6.11 14.26 4.43
N THR A 68 -5.64 13.14 4.98
CA THR A 68 -6.01 12.67 6.32
C THR A 68 -5.07 13.17 7.42
N GLY A 69 -4.02 13.92 7.09
CA GLY A 69 -3.02 14.42 8.04
C GLY A 69 -2.09 13.32 8.61
N GLN A 70 -2.01 12.18 7.93
CA GLN A 70 -1.09 11.10 8.28
C GLN A 70 0.31 11.34 7.68
N PRO A 71 1.37 10.75 8.27
CA PRO A 71 2.70 10.78 7.67
C PRO A 71 2.70 10.24 6.24
N VAL A 72 3.31 10.97 5.32
CA VAL A 72 3.39 10.53 3.92
C VAL A 72 4.53 9.54 3.77
N PRO A 73 4.30 8.32 3.25
CA PRO A 73 5.38 7.37 3.03
C PRO A 73 6.27 7.85 1.86
N GLU A 74 7.53 8.15 2.16
CA GLU A 74 8.49 8.66 1.17
C GLU A 74 9.35 7.55 0.52
N LEU A 75 9.42 6.38 1.16
CA LEU A 75 10.22 5.24 0.71
C LEU A 75 9.33 4.15 0.13
N ASN A 76 9.81 3.47 -0.93
CA ASN A 76 9.07 2.36 -1.55
C ASN A 76 8.64 1.30 -0.53
N GLY A 77 9.52 0.98 0.43
CA GLY A 77 9.21 0.05 1.52
C GLY A 77 8.11 0.52 2.46
N ALA A 78 8.05 1.83 2.75
CA ALA A 78 7.02 2.43 3.59
C ALA A 78 5.65 2.35 2.89
N VAL A 79 5.58 2.67 1.59
CA VAL A 79 4.35 2.52 0.79
C VAL A 79 3.82 1.09 0.84
N ILE A 80 4.69 0.10 0.64
CA ILE A 80 4.31 -1.32 0.69
C ILE A 80 3.88 -1.70 2.11
N ARG A 81 4.53 -1.16 3.13
CA ARG A 81 4.19 -1.40 4.53
C ARG A 81 2.80 -0.85 4.87
N VAL A 82 2.47 0.37 4.46
CA VAL A 82 1.14 0.96 4.62
C VAL A 82 0.06 0.06 4.01
N ILE A 83 0.28 -0.46 2.79
CA ILE A 83 -0.65 -1.40 2.16
C ILE A 83 -0.88 -2.62 3.07
N LEU A 84 0.19 -3.31 3.47
CA LEU A 84 0.10 -4.54 4.25
C LEU A 84 -0.50 -4.32 5.65
N ASP A 85 -0.13 -3.24 6.34
CA ASP A 85 -0.60 -2.93 7.69
C ASP A 85 -2.10 -2.56 7.67
N SER A 86 -2.55 -1.78 6.68
CA SER A 86 -3.95 -1.40 6.51
C SER A 86 -4.87 -2.59 6.25
N LEU A 87 -4.36 -3.57 5.50
CA LEU A 87 -5.08 -4.81 5.25
C LEU A 87 -5.11 -5.69 6.49
N ALA A 88 -3.99 -5.82 7.21
CA ALA A 88 -3.94 -6.57 8.45
C ALA A 88 -4.94 -6.01 9.49
N ASP A 89 -5.05 -4.68 9.57
CA ASP A 89 -6.04 -4.00 10.41
C ASP A 89 -7.49 -4.31 9.94
N SER A 90 -7.75 -4.21 8.64
CA SER A 90 -9.07 -4.53 8.06
C SER A 90 -9.48 -5.98 8.30
N TYR A 91 -8.54 -6.93 8.21
CA TYR A 91 -8.78 -8.33 8.54
C TYR A 91 -9.11 -8.54 10.01
N ARG A 92 -8.43 -7.83 10.91
CA ARG A 92 -8.71 -7.90 12.34
C ARG A 92 -10.13 -7.42 12.63
N VAL A 93 -10.55 -6.30 12.04
CA VAL A 93 -11.90 -5.75 12.20
C VAL A 93 -12.96 -6.68 11.61
N ALA A 94 -12.73 -7.28 10.44
CA ALA A 94 -13.71 -8.13 9.76
C ALA A 94 -13.90 -9.52 10.39
N VAL A 95 -12.96 -9.98 11.22
CA VAL A 95 -13.01 -11.29 11.90
C VAL A 95 -13.42 -11.13 13.38
N SER A 96 -13.75 -9.91 13.81
CA SER A 96 -14.31 -9.58 15.12
C SER A 96 -15.84 -9.60 15.10
#